data_AF-A0A950PNF5-F1
#
_entry.id   AF-A0A950PNF5-F1
#
_cell.length_a   1.000
_cell.length_b   1.000
_cell.length_c   1.000
_cell.angle_alpha   90.00
_cell.angle_beta   90.00
_cell.angle_gamma   90.00
#
_symmetry.space_group_name_H-M   'P 1'
#
loop_
_entity.id
_entity.type
_entity.pdbx_description
1 polymer ?
#
loop_
_entity_poly.entity_id
_entity_poly.type
_entity_poly.pdbx_seq_one_letter_code
_entity_poly.pdbx_strand_id
1 'polypeptide(L)'
;MTGVLSHTEYLLRRIAEEAQRARELEDPLEQARVIAELIQPYSGWVLREAVLDCRDGGRKWSQIGPVIGLSQAVLSRQARGTGPIVTIAPSYNDSAGNLDAQTPVRLAMTSLVRRVMGLAMSHPETETAKRLYLPVMAMAQAQATMPAEPLLRTVGEVLRTADQVDAECFRLGETSAVEEERAVWAALDELRTAFQRDHGAIRVAAELNALPKPGGSDDR
;
A
#
# COMPACT_ATOMS: atom_id res chain seq x y z
N MET A 1 -33.17 14.13 -19.28
CA MET A 1 -33.00 12.89 -18.48
C MET A 1 -31.92 13.15 -17.46
N THR A 2 -32.28 13.50 -16.22
CA THR A 2 -31.34 13.62 -15.11
C THR A 2 -30.88 12.21 -14.74
N GLY A 3 -29.65 11.86 -15.10
CA GLY A 3 -29.05 10.57 -14.77
C GLY A 3 -29.08 10.39 -13.25
N VAL A 4 -29.64 9.28 -12.79
CA VAL A 4 -29.55 8.89 -11.37
C VAL A 4 -28.08 8.61 -11.10
N LEU A 5 -27.43 9.47 -10.31
CA LEU A 5 -26.06 9.26 -9.85
C LEU A 5 -25.98 7.91 -9.12
N SER A 6 -24.91 7.14 -9.33
CA SER A 6 -24.71 5.92 -8.54
C SER A 6 -24.55 6.29 -7.07
N HIS A 7 -24.89 5.36 -6.16
CA HIS A 7 -24.78 5.61 -4.73
C HIS A 7 -23.33 5.95 -4.34
N THR A 8 -22.36 5.26 -4.95
CA THR A 8 -20.93 5.54 -4.85
C THR A 8 -20.59 6.99 -5.23
N GLU A 9 -21.10 7.47 -6.37
CA GLU A 9 -20.84 8.84 -6.86
C GLU A 9 -21.46 9.91 -5.96
N TYR A 10 -22.68 9.67 -5.46
CA TYR A 10 -23.33 10.56 -4.49
C TYR A 10 -22.50 10.71 -3.21
N LEU A 11 -22.05 9.60 -2.64
CA LEU A 11 -21.30 9.60 -1.39
C LEU A 11 -19.89 10.20 -1.57
N LEU A 12 -19.23 9.96 -2.71
CA LEU A 12 -17.95 10.61 -3.05
C LEU A 12 -18.08 12.13 -3.11
N ARG A 13 -19.13 12.63 -3.78
CA ARG A 13 -19.39 14.07 -3.84
C ARG A 13 -19.61 14.64 -2.44
N ARG A 14 -20.36 13.93 -1.60
CA ARG A 14 -20.63 14.38 -0.22
C ARG A 14 -19.34 14.49 0.60
N ILE A 15 -18.45 13.50 0.50
CA ILE A 15 -17.13 13.55 1.16
C ILE A 15 -16.32 14.76 0.68
N ALA A 16 -16.31 15.04 -0.62
CA ALA A 16 -15.57 16.17 -1.18
C ALA A 16 -16.09 17.52 -0.65
N GLU A 17 -17.42 17.69 -0.59
CA GLU A 17 -18.06 18.89 -0.03
C GLU A 17 -17.69 19.10 1.43
N GLU A 18 -17.80 18.06 2.26
CA GLU A 18 -17.52 18.16 3.70
C GLU A 18 -16.02 18.31 3.99
N ALA A 19 -15.15 17.70 3.17
CA ALA A 19 -13.71 17.90 3.27
C ALA A 19 -13.31 19.34 2.93
N GLN A 20 -13.91 19.93 1.89
CA GLN A 20 -13.70 21.33 1.56
C GLN A 20 -14.19 22.25 2.69
N ARG A 21 -15.37 21.98 3.25
CA ARG A 21 -15.91 22.72 4.38
C ARG A 21 -15.02 22.61 5.61
N ALA A 22 -14.55 21.41 5.95
CA ALA A 22 -13.65 21.20 7.08
C ALA A 22 -12.35 22.02 6.90
N ARG A 23 -11.81 22.09 5.69
CA ARG A 23 -10.60 22.88 5.39
C ARG A 23 -10.78 24.38 5.63
N GLU A 24 -12.00 24.88 5.50
CA GLU A 24 -12.33 26.31 5.68
C GLU A 24 -12.59 26.69 7.15
N LEU A 25 -12.67 25.72 8.06
CA LEU A 25 -12.84 25.98 9.49
C LEU A 25 -11.52 26.45 10.11
N GLU A 26 -11.60 27.41 11.04
CA GLU A 26 -10.43 27.91 11.77
C GLU A 26 -10.14 27.11 13.05
N ASP A 27 -11.18 26.52 13.68
CA ASP A 27 -11.06 25.73 14.91
C ASP A 27 -10.69 24.26 14.62
N PRO A 28 -9.51 23.77 15.05
CA PRO A 28 -9.11 22.38 14.88
C PRO A 28 -10.06 21.36 15.53
N LEU A 29 -10.76 21.73 16.61
CA LEU A 29 -11.73 20.84 17.26
C LEU A 29 -12.99 20.67 16.40
N GLU A 30 -13.47 21.74 15.79
CA GLU A 30 -14.58 21.67 14.84
C GLU A 30 -14.18 20.93 13.56
N GLN A 31 -12.95 21.11 13.08
CA GLN A 31 -12.39 20.32 11.98
C GLN A 31 -12.41 18.82 12.32
N ALA A 32 -11.90 18.44 13.50
CA ALA A 32 -11.89 17.05 13.95
C ALA A 32 -13.30 16.46 14.05
N ARG A 33 -14.27 17.24 14.55
CA ARG A 33 -15.68 16.81 14.63
C ARG A 33 -16.27 16.56 13.24
N VAL A 34 -16.08 17.48 12.28
CA VAL A 34 -16.56 17.31 10.90
C VAL A 34 -15.91 16.08 10.26
N ILE A 35 -14.61 15.88 10.45
CA ILE A 35 -13.91 14.69 9.93
C ILE A 35 -14.51 13.41 10.51
N ALA A 36 -14.71 13.35 11.83
CA ALA A 36 -15.21 12.16 12.52
C ALA A 36 -16.68 11.84 12.19
N GLU A 37 -17.53 12.86 12.03
CA GLU A 37 -18.97 12.68 11.84
C GLU A 37 -19.38 12.61 10.37
N LEU A 38 -18.72 13.38 9.51
CA LEU A 38 -19.18 13.67 8.14
C LEU A 38 -18.24 13.18 7.04
N ILE A 39 -17.03 12.72 7.38
CA ILE A 39 -16.05 12.24 6.38
C ILE A 39 -15.70 10.78 6.63
N GLN A 40 -15.16 10.45 7.81
CA GLN A 40 -14.64 9.11 8.12
C GLN A 40 -15.71 8.00 8.01
N PRO A 41 -16.95 8.16 8.51
CA PRO A 41 -17.94 7.10 8.39
C PRO A 41 -18.30 6.84 6.92
N TYR A 42 -18.41 7.91 6.13
CA TYR A 42 -18.80 7.82 4.73
C TYR A 42 -17.70 7.23 3.86
N SER A 43 -16.41 7.40 4.17
CA SER A 43 -15.33 6.82 3.36
C SER A 43 -15.39 5.29 3.31
N GLY A 44 -15.68 4.64 4.45
CA GLY A 44 -15.87 3.19 4.51
C GLY A 44 -17.17 2.70 3.84
N TRP A 45 -18.23 3.52 3.85
CA TRP A 45 -19.47 3.23 3.12
C TRP A 45 -19.30 3.39 1.61
N VAL A 46 -18.64 4.45 1.14
CA VAL A 46 -18.28 4.63 -0.27
C VAL A 46 -17.48 3.43 -0.77
N LEU A 47 -16.46 3.03 -0.01
CA LEU A 47 -15.63 1.89 -0.39
C LEU A 47 -16.45 0.60 -0.48
N ARG A 48 -17.43 0.43 0.41
CA ARG A 48 -18.38 -0.69 0.34
C ARG A 48 -19.18 -0.66 -0.96
N GLU A 49 -19.82 0.46 -1.30
CA GLU A 49 -20.62 0.57 -2.52
C GLU A 49 -19.76 0.35 -3.77
N ALA A 50 -18.56 0.92 -3.83
CA ALA A 50 -17.62 0.69 -4.94
C ALA A 50 -17.22 -0.79 -5.08
N VAL A 51 -17.05 -1.51 -3.96
CA VAL A 51 -16.80 -2.94 -3.95
C VAL A 51 -18.01 -3.72 -4.45
N LEU A 52 -19.23 -3.33 -4.07
CA LEU A 52 -20.46 -3.94 -4.53
C LEU A 52 -20.68 -3.70 -6.03
N ASP A 53 -20.47 -2.48 -6.52
CA ASP A 53 -20.47 -2.15 -7.95
C ASP A 53 -19.51 -3.05 -8.74
N CYS A 54 -18.30 -3.27 -8.22
CA CYS A 54 -17.33 -4.19 -8.83
C CYS A 54 -17.84 -5.64 -8.85
N ARG A 55 -18.52 -6.08 -7.78
CA ARG A 55 -19.08 -7.43 -7.68
C ARG A 55 -20.24 -7.64 -8.63
N ASP A 56 -21.12 -6.66 -8.76
CA ASP A 56 -22.25 -6.66 -9.67
C ASP A 56 -21.78 -6.63 -11.13
N GLY A 57 -20.65 -5.97 -11.41
CA GLY A 57 -19.90 -6.05 -12.67
C GLY A 57 -19.17 -7.39 -12.90
N GLY A 58 -19.35 -8.40 -12.05
CA GLY A 58 -18.83 -9.76 -12.23
C GLY A 58 -17.39 -9.99 -11.74
N ARG A 59 -16.73 -9.00 -11.11
CA ARG A 59 -15.36 -9.17 -10.58
C ARG A 59 -15.37 -10.12 -9.39
N LYS A 60 -14.37 -11.00 -9.28
CA LYS A 60 -14.22 -11.92 -8.13
C LYS A 60 -13.59 -11.20 -6.94
N TRP A 61 -13.90 -11.64 -5.72
CA TRP A 61 -13.26 -11.14 -4.49
C TRP A 61 -11.72 -11.21 -4.53
N SER A 62 -11.17 -12.24 -5.19
CA SER A 62 -9.73 -12.40 -5.41
C SER A 62 -9.11 -11.32 -6.30
N GLN A 63 -9.92 -10.63 -7.11
CA GLN A 63 -9.48 -9.52 -7.97
C GLN A 63 -9.65 -8.17 -7.28
N ILE A 64 -10.69 -8.02 -6.44
CA ILE A 64 -11.00 -6.76 -5.75
C ILE A 64 -10.12 -6.56 -4.51
N GLY A 65 -9.96 -7.60 -3.69
CA GLY A 65 -9.24 -7.53 -2.42
C GLY A 65 -7.84 -6.94 -2.52
N PRO A 66 -6.96 -7.46 -3.40
CA PRO A 66 -5.61 -6.94 -3.56
C PRO A 66 -5.56 -5.45 -3.92
N VAL A 67 -6.49 -4.96 -4.74
CA VAL A 67 -6.55 -3.56 -5.18
C VAL A 67 -6.80 -2.60 -4.01
N ILE A 68 -7.58 -3.03 -3.02
CA ILE A 68 -7.93 -2.21 -1.84
C ILE A 68 -7.16 -2.63 -0.58
N GLY A 69 -6.10 -3.44 -0.74
CA GLY A 69 -5.22 -3.85 0.35
C GLY A 69 -5.85 -4.81 1.38
N LEU A 70 -6.88 -5.58 0.99
CA LEU A 70 -7.52 -6.60 1.85
C LEU A 70 -7.37 -8.01 1.26
N SER A 71 -7.22 -9.02 2.12
CA SER A 71 -7.31 -10.40 1.64
C SER A 71 -8.74 -10.74 1.21
N GLN A 72 -8.88 -11.68 0.26
CA GLN A 72 -10.19 -12.16 -0.20
C GLN A 72 -11.14 -12.53 0.95
N ALA A 73 -10.63 -13.24 1.95
CA ALA A 73 -11.41 -13.72 3.08
C ALA A 73 -11.86 -12.56 3.99
N VAL A 74 -11.00 -11.56 4.22
CA VAL A 74 -11.34 -10.38 5.01
C VAL A 74 -12.38 -9.53 4.28
N LEU A 75 -12.14 -9.24 3.00
CA LEU A 75 -13.07 -8.46 2.18
C LEU A 75 -14.45 -9.10 2.11
N SER A 76 -14.51 -10.40 1.79
CA SER A 76 -15.79 -11.13 1.71
C SER A 76 -16.54 -11.11 3.04
N ARG A 77 -15.85 -11.23 4.17
CA ARG A 77 -16.47 -11.13 5.51
C ARG A 77 -17.03 -9.74 5.78
N GLN A 78 -16.26 -8.69 5.53
CA GLN A 78 -16.73 -7.31 5.76
C GLN A 78 -17.90 -6.96 4.84
N ALA A 79 -17.85 -7.35 3.56
CA ALA A 79 -18.93 -7.12 2.60
C ALA A 79 -20.22 -7.88 2.97
N ARG A 80 -20.13 -9.07 3.56
CA ARG A 80 -21.31 -9.79 4.10
C ARG A 80 -21.87 -9.17 5.37
N GLY A 81 -21.04 -8.48 6.14
CA GLY A 81 -21.50 -7.69 7.28
C GLY A 81 -22.35 -6.50 6.82
N THR A 82 -23.10 -5.91 7.75
CA THR A 82 -23.93 -4.70 7.52
C THR A 82 -23.16 -3.41 7.75
N GLY A 83 -21.84 -3.46 7.95
CA GLY A 83 -21.00 -2.30 8.25
C GLY A 83 -20.19 -1.80 7.04
N PRO A 84 -19.46 -0.68 7.23
CA PRO A 84 -18.54 -0.16 6.23
C PRO A 84 -17.37 -1.12 5.98
N ILE A 85 -16.72 -0.98 4.82
CA ILE A 85 -15.43 -1.64 4.58
C ILE A 85 -14.34 -0.74 5.17
N VAL A 86 -13.51 -1.34 6.02
CA VAL A 86 -12.42 -0.64 6.72
C VAL A 86 -11.08 -1.20 6.26
N THR A 87 -10.25 -0.31 5.74
CA THR A 87 -8.85 -0.55 5.42
C THR A 87 -8.00 0.17 6.46
N ILE A 88 -7.33 -0.57 7.35
CA ILE A 88 -6.42 0.04 8.34
C ILE A 88 -5.12 0.40 7.62
N ALA A 89 -4.85 1.70 7.46
CA ALA A 89 -3.52 2.21 7.12
C ALA A 89 -2.80 2.62 8.42
N PRO A 90 -1.48 2.39 8.55
CA PRO A 90 -0.72 2.86 9.70
C PRO A 90 -0.74 4.39 9.80
N SER A 91 -0.61 4.92 11.02
CA SER A 91 -0.48 6.36 11.28
C SER A 91 0.90 6.86 10.88
N TYR A 92 0.96 8.00 10.19
CA TYR A 92 2.20 8.65 9.74
C TYR A 92 2.40 10.01 10.42
N ASN A 93 2.38 10.02 11.76
CA ASN A 93 2.72 11.22 12.52
C ASN A 93 4.13 11.10 13.11
N ASP A 94 4.92 12.16 12.93
CA ASP A 94 6.26 12.31 13.53
C ASP A 94 6.25 12.04 15.05
N SER A 95 5.15 12.37 15.73
CA SER A 95 4.96 12.23 17.17
C SER A 95 4.62 10.82 17.67
N ALA A 96 4.17 9.90 16.81
CA ALA A 96 3.89 8.52 17.24
C ALA A 96 5.14 7.65 17.42
N GLY A 97 6.33 8.18 17.10
CA GLY A 97 7.58 7.41 17.19
C GLY A 97 7.61 6.15 16.32
N ASN A 98 6.69 6.05 15.35
CA ASN A 98 6.52 4.89 14.48
C ASN A 98 6.78 5.25 13.00
N LEU A 99 7.65 6.23 12.77
CA LEU A 99 7.98 6.76 11.45
C LEU A 99 8.62 5.70 10.51
N ASP A 100 9.27 4.67 11.05
CA ASP A 100 10.21 3.88 10.24
C ASP A 100 10.21 2.35 10.37
N ALA A 101 9.59 1.73 11.38
CA ALA A 101 9.94 0.34 11.70
C ALA A 101 9.02 -0.75 11.12
N GLN A 102 7.75 -0.46 10.78
CA GLN A 102 6.75 -1.53 10.57
C GLN A 102 5.69 -1.27 9.49
N THR A 103 5.99 -0.50 8.44
CA THR A 103 5.08 -0.52 7.27
C THR A 103 5.13 -1.91 6.63
N PRO A 104 3.99 -2.44 6.13
CA PRO A 104 3.97 -3.69 5.37
C PRO A 104 5.04 -3.74 4.28
N VAL A 105 5.28 -2.63 3.57
CA VAL A 105 6.35 -2.53 2.56
C VAL A 105 7.73 -2.76 3.17
N ARG A 106 8.10 -2.06 4.25
CA ARG A 106 9.43 -2.21 4.85
C ARG A 106 9.66 -3.62 5.38
N LEU A 107 8.64 -4.26 5.97
CA LEU A 107 8.70 -5.66 6.41
C LEU A 107 8.91 -6.62 5.23
N ALA A 108 8.16 -6.44 4.14
CA ALA A 108 8.29 -7.26 2.94
C ALA A 108 9.66 -7.08 2.28
N MET A 109 10.19 -5.85 2.24
CA MET A 109 11.54 -5.56 1.76
C MET A 109 12.60 -6.28 2.62
N THR A 110 12.55 -6.18 3.96
CA THR A 110 13.50 -6.89 4.84
C THR A 110 13.41 -8.40 4.66
N SER A 111 12.20 -8.93 4.50
CA SER A 111 11.92 -10.34 4.20
C SER A 111 12.58 -10.78 2.87
N LEU A 112 12.47 -9.95 1.83
CA LEU A 112 13.06 -10.19 0.51
C LEU A 112 14.59 -10.11 0.55
N VAL A 113 15.15 -9.08 1.18
CA VAL A 113 16.60 -8.88 1.34
C VAL A 113 17.24 -10.12 1.94
N ARG A 114 16.69 -10.64 3.05
CA ARG A 114 17.21 -11.83 3.71
C ARG A 114 17.20 -13.06 2.79
N ARG A 115 16.14 -13.25 2.02
CA ARG A 115 15.98 -14.43 1.13
C ARG A 115 16.87 -14.34 -0.09
N VAL A 116 16.99 -13.17 -0.71
CA VAL A 116 17.90 -12.97 -1.86
C VAL A 116 19.35 -13.07 -1.43
N MET A 117 19.72 -12.58 -0.25
CA MET A 117 21.06 -12.82 0.31
C MET A 117 21.30 -14.32 0.56
N GLY A 118 20.33 -15.02 1.14
CA GLY A 118 20.39 -16.47 1.34
C GLY A 118 20.60 -17.21 0.01
N LEU A 119 19.78 -16.90 -0.99
CA LEU A 119 19.86 -17.49 -2.33
C LEU A 119 21.21 -17.18 -3.02
N ALA A 120 21.71 -15.95 -2.92
CA ALA A 120 23.00 -15.59 -3.50
C ALA A 120 24.19 -16.28 -2.81
N MET A 121 24.04 -16.68 -1.54
CA MET A 121 25.06 -17.44 -0.82
C MET A 121 24.99 -18.95 -1.10
N SER A 122 23.80 -19.53 -1.24
CA SER A 122 23.63 -20.97 -1.44
C SER A 122 23.57 -21.40 -2.90
N HIS A 123 22.95 -20.60 -3.77
CA HIS A 123 22.70 -20.86 -5.18
C HIS A 123 22.99 -19.64 -6.07
N PRO A 124 24.23 -19.11 -6.05
CA PRO A 124 24.62 -17.92 -6.82
C PRO A 124 24.46 -18.09 -8.34
N GLU A 125 24.40 -19.32 -8.82
CA GLU A 125 24.28 -19.67 -10.24
C GLU A 125 22.89 -19.41 -10.82
N THR A 126 21.86 -19.27 -9.97
CA THR A 126 20.48 -19.02 -10.42
C THR A 126 20.35 -17.64 -11.08
N GLU A 127 19.54 -17.54 -12.13
CA GLU A 127 19.28 -16.25 -12.78
C GLU A 127 18.59 -15.27 -11.83
N THR A 128 17.73 -15.80 -10.94
CA THR A 128 17.12 -15.04 -9.85
C THR A 128 18.18 -14.39 -8.95
N ALA A 129 19.19 -15.14 -8.50
CA ALA A 129 20.27 -14.58 -7.67
C ALA A 129 21.08 -13.51 -8.44
N LYS A 130 21.54 -13.82 -9.66
CA LYS A 130 22.39 -12.91 -10.44
C LYS A 130 21.71 -11.58 -10.74
N ARG A 131 20.42 -11.60 -11.05
CA ARG A 131 19.68 -10.42 -11.51
C ARG A 131 19.03 -9.63 -10.39
N LEU A 132 18.56 -10.29 -9.33
CA LEU A 132 17.89 -9.59 -8.22
C LEU A 132 18.85 -9.10 -7.13
N TYR A 133 20.04 -9.68 -6.98
CA TYR A 133 20.92 -9.34 -5.86
C TYR A 133 21.25 -7.83 -5.79
N LEU A 134 21.75 -7.24 -6.88
CA LEU A 134 22.14 -5.83 -6.90
C LEU A 134 20.94 -4.88 -6.69
N PRO A 135 19.80 -5.03 -7.41
CA PRO A 135 18.60 -4.23 -7.14
C PRO A 135 18.11 -4.34 -5.69
N VAL A 136 18.13 -5.55 -5.11
CA VAL A 136 17.67 -5.78 -3.73
C VAL A 136 18.63 -5.17 -2.70
N MET A 137 19.95 -5.17 -2.96
CA MET A 137 20.90 -4.45 -2.10
C MET A 137 20.75 -2.94 -2.19
N ALA A 138 20.53 -2.39 -3.39
CA ALA A 138 20.22 -0.96 -3.55
C ALA A 138 18.94 -0.57 -2.80
N MET A 139 17.92 -1.43 -2.87
CA MET A 139 16.68 -1.29 -2.10
C MET A 139 16.94 -1.33 -0.59
N ALA A 140 17.76 -2.26 -0.10
CA ALA A 140 18.15 -2.33 1.32
C ALA A 140 18.86 -1.05 1.78
N GLN A 141 19.74 -0.48 0.95
CA GLN A 141 20.41 0.78 1.25
C GLN A 141 19.42 1.96 1.30
N ALA A 142 18.45 1.99 0.38
CA ALA A 142 17.39 3.01 0.39
C ALA A 142 16.48 2.92 1.62
N GLN A 143 16.34 1.74 2.25
CA GLN A 143 15.63 1.64 3.53
C GLN A 143 16.31 2.42 4.65
N ALA A 144 17.64 2.52 4.62
CA ALA A 144 18.43 3.14 5.67
C ALA A 144 18.42 4.68 5.62
N THR A 145 18.08 5.28 4.47
CA THR A 145 18.19 6.74 4.29
C THR A 145 16.99 7.51 4.82
N MET A 146 15.83 6.85 5.03
CA MET A 146 14.51 7.39 5.45
C MET A 146 13.61 8.11 4.43
N PRO A 147 14.05 8.78 3.32
CA PRO A 147 13.11 9.42 2.42
C PRO A 147 12.31 8.39 1.61
N ALA A 148 11.02 8.67 1.45
CA ALA A 148 10.06 7.83 0.73
C ALA A 148 10.41 7.63 -0.75
N GLU A 149 10.85 8.68 -1.44
CA GLU A 149 11.02 8.68 -2.89
C GLU A 149 12.11 7.69 -3.38
N PRO A 150 13.33 7.67 -2.80
CA PRO A 150 14.32 6.63 -3.11
C PRO A 150 13.83 5.20 -2.78
N LEU A 151 13.06 5.04 -1.71
CA LEU A 151 12.51 3.75 -1.33
C LEU A 151 11.49 3.25 -2.36
N LEU A 152 10.53 4.09 -2.75
CA LEU A 152 9.51 3.70 -3.75
C LEU A 152 10.15 3.40 -5.11
N ARG A 153 11.15 4.18 -5.52
CA ARG A 153 11.90 3.96 -6.76
C ARG A 153 12.60 2.61 -6.78
N THR A 154 13.34 2.30 -5.72
CA THR A 154 14.11 1.05 -5.64
C THR A 154 13.21 -0.19 -5.54
N VAL A 155 12.07 -0.10 -4.82
CA VAL A 155 11.05 -1.17 -4.83
C VAL A 155 10.48 -1.37 -6.24
N GLY A 156 10.16 -0.29 -6.95
CA GLY A 156 9.68 -0.35 -8.34
C GLY A 156 10.70 -0.96 -9.30
N GLU A 157 11.99 -0.70 -9.11
CA GLU A 157 13.08 -1.33 -9.86
C GLU A 157 13.18 -2.83 -9.58
N VAL A 158 13.16 -3.25 -8.31
CA VAL A 158 13.18 -4.67 -7.92
C VAL A 158 12.02 -5.45 -8.54
N LEU A 159 10.79 -4.92 -8.45
CA LEU A 159 9.61 -5.57 -9.01
C LEU A 159 9.69 -5.66 -10.55
N ARG A 160 10.17 -4.61 -11.22
CA ARG A 160 10.38 -4.62 -12.67
C ARG A 160 11.42 -5.66 -13.10
N THR A 161 12.54 -5.75 -12.37
CA THR A 161 13.55 -6.77 -12.63
C THR A 161 12.99 -8.17 -12.40
N ALA A 162 12.20 -8.38 -11.34
CA ALA A 162 11.54 -9.66 -11.08
C ALA A 162 10.61 -10.08 -12.24
N ASP A 163 9.78 -9.16 -12.73
CA ASP A 163 8.88 -9.43 -13.86
C ASP A 163 9.66 -9.80 -15.14
N GLN A 164 10.86 -9.22 -15.36
CA GLN A 164 11.73 -9.57 -16.49
C GLN A 164 12.33 -10.98 -16.34
N VAL A 165 12.75 -11.36 -15.13
CA VAL A 165 13.28 -12.70 -14.84
C VAL A 165 12.20 -13.75 -15.03
N ASP A 166 11.00 -13.54 -14.48
CA ASP A 166 9.87 -14.47 -14.61
C ASP A 166 9.49 -14.70 -16.08
N ALA A 167 9.41 -13.62 -16.86
CA ALA A 167 9.12 -13.69 -18.30
C ALA A 167 10.22 -14.40 -19.12
N GLU A 168 11.47 -14.42 -18.65
CA GLU A 168 12.57 -15.15 -19.28
C GLU A 168 12.57 -16.63 -18.90
N CYS A 169 12.43 -16.96 -17.61
CA CYS A 169 12.34 -18.33 -17.12
C CYS A 169 11.13 -19.07 -17.74
N PHE A 170 9.98 -18.39 -17.85
CA PHE A 170 8.80 -18.94 -18.52
C PHE A 170 9.04 -19.24 -20.01
N ARG A 171 9.80 -18.38 -20.71
CA ARG A 171 10.15 -18.59 -22.13
C ARG A 171 11.12 -19.77 -22.33
N LEU A 172 12.01 -19.99 -21.37
CA LEU A 172 13.00 -21.07 -21.42
C LEU A 172 12.47 -22.40 -20.88
N GLY A 173 11.27 -22.43 -20.30
CA GLY A 173 10.69 -23.62 -19.67
C GLY A 173 11.40 -24.03 -18.38
N GLU A 174 12.19 -23.12 -17.79
CA GLU A 174 12.90 -23.35 -16.54
C GLU A 174 11.95 -23.06 -15.38
N THR A 175 11.39 -24.10 -14.77
CA THR A 175 10.69 -23.95 -13.48
C THR A 175 11.71 -23.85 -12.36
N SER A 176 11.58 -22.82 -11.52
CA SER A 176 12.40 -22.59 -10.31
C SER A 176 12.56 -23.88 -9.51
N ALA A 177 13.77 -24.45 -9.54
CA ALA A 177 14.01 -25.82 -9.10
C ALA A 177 14.30 -25.93 -7.60
N VAL A 178 14.71 -24.83 -6.96
CA VAL A 178 15.22 -24.85 -5.59
C VAL A 178 14.25 -24.16 -4.62
N GLU A 179 14.14 -24.67 -3.39
CA GLU A 179 13.21 -24.17 -2.37
C GLU A 179 13.48 -22.71 -1.99
N GLU A 180 14.75 -22.33 -1.91
CA GLU A 180 15.22 -20.98 -1.62
C GLU A 180 14.76 -19.98 -2.70
N GLU A 181 14.75 -20.39 -3.96
CA GLU A 181 14.32 -19.55 -5.07
C GLU A 181 12.79 -19.36 -5.04
N ARG A 182 12.03 -20.42 -4.74
CA ARG A 182 10.58 -20.32 -4.50
C ARG A 182 10.26 -19.39 -3.32
N ALA A 183 11.07 -19.39 -2.26
CA ALA A 183 10.91 -18.48 -1.14
C ALA A 183 11.16 -17.02 -1.53
N VAL A 184 12.11 -16.75 -2.43
CA VAL A 184 12.35 -15.41 -3.01
C VAL A 184 11.13 -14.94 -3.80
N TRP A 185 10.56 -15.78 -4.66
CA TRP A 185 9.36 -15.44 -5.43
C TRP A 185 8.14 -15.15 -4.54
N ALA A 186 7.93 -15.94 -3.48
CA ALA A 186 6.89 -15.66 -2.50
C ALA A 186 7.09 -14.31 -1.80
N ALA A 187 8.33 -13.94 -1.46
CA ALA A 187 8.63 -12.65 -0.86
C ALA A 187 8.46 -11.47 -1.85
N LEU A 188 8.69 -11.69 -3.15
CA LEU A 188 8.39 -10.71 -4.19
C LEU A 188 6.88 -10.44 -4.32
N ASP A 189 6.04 -11.47 -4.21
CA ASP A 189 4.58 -11.31 -4.19
C ASP A 189 4.08 -10.55 -2.95
N GLU A 190 4.67 -10.84 -1.78
CA GLU A 190 4.42 -10.07 -0.55
C GLU A 190 4.82 -8.60 -0.74
N LEU A 191 6.00 -8.34 -1.32
CA LEU A 191 6.48 -6.98 -1.59
C LEU A 191 5.57 -6.26 -2.59
N ARG A 192 5.13 -6.93 -3.66
CA ARG A 192 4.22 -6.36 -4.66
C ARG A 192 2.89 -5.96 -4.02
N THR A 193 2.33 -6.83 -3.19
CA THR A 193 1.07 -6.59 -2.46
C THR A 193 1.22 -5.42 -1.49
N ALA A 194 2.29 -5.41 -0.71
CA ALA A 194 2.58 -4.33 0.22
C ALA A 194 2.79 -3.00 -0.51
N PHE A 195 3.54 -3.01 -1.62
CA PHE A 195 3.84 -1.81 -2.40
C PHE A 195 2.58 -1.22 -3.00
N GLN A 196 1.69 -2.03 -3.58
CA GLN A 196 0.40 -1.57 -4.09
C GLN A 196 -0.46 -0.94 -3.00
N ARG A 197 -0.46 -1.52 -1.79
CA ARG A 197 -1.22 -1.01 -0.63
C ARG A 197 -0.64 0.30 -0.10
N ASP A 198 0.67 0.37 0.09
CA ASP A 198 1.30 1.46 0.84
C ASP A 198 1.79 2.61 -0.08
N HIS A 199 1.80 2.46 -1.41
CA HIS A 199 2.29 3.50 -2.34
C HIS A 199 1.59 4.85 -2.13
N GLY A 200 0.26 4.87 -2.00
CA GLY A 200 -0.48 6.10 -1.71
C GLY A 200 -0.21 6.65 -0.31
N ALA A 201 -0.07 5.76 0.67
CA ALA A 201 0.09 6.11 2.07
C ALA A 201 1.50 6.67 2.37
N ILE A 202 2.54 6.07 1.81
CA ILE A 202 3.94 6.52 1.88
C ILE A 202 4.11 7.89 1.23
N ARG A 203 3.43 8.15 0.10
CA ARG A 203 3.48 9.46 -0.56
C ARG A 203 2.81 10.56 0.27
N VAL A 204 1.61 10.29 0.81
CA VAL A 204 0.90 11.24 1.69
C VAL A 204 1.72 11.52 2.96
N ALA A 205 2.34 10.51 3.55
CA ALA A 205 3.24 10.68 4.69
C ALA A 205 4.42 11.61 4.38
N ALA A 206 5.05 11.42 3.22
CA ALA A 206 6.15 12.27 2.78
C ALA A 206 5.70 13.72 2.50
N GLU A 207 4.52 13.89 1.88
CA GLU A 207 3.90 15.21 1.67
C GLU A 207 3.61 15.91 3.00
N LEU A 208 3.04 15.20 3.99
CA LEU A 208 2.77 15.74 5.33
C LEU A 208 4.06 16.15 6.05
N ASN A 209 5.12 15.36 5.95
CA ASN A 209 6.42 15.67 6.56
C ASN A 209 7.18 16.81 5.86
N ALA A 210 6.86 17.08 4.59
CA ALA A 210 7.43 18.20 3.83
C ALA A 210 6.72 19.54 4.09
N LEU A 211 5.53 19.53 4.71
CA LEU A 211 4.83 20.75 5.07
C LEU A 211 5.54 21.46 6.23
N PRO A 212 5.66 22.81 6.18
CA PRO A 212 6.22 23.56 7.30
C PRO A 212 5.39 23.29 8.54
N LYS A 213 6.04 22.78 9.60
CA LYS A 213 5.38 22.52 10.87
C LYS A 213 4.75 23.84 11.35
N PRO A 214 3.48 23.85 11.79
CA PRO A 214 2.91 25.04 12.41
C PRO A 214 3.84 25.42 13.57
N GLY A 215 4.25 26.69 13.57
CA GLY A 215 5.32 27.20 14.42
C GLY A 215 5.20 26.65 15.84
N GLY A 216 6.27 26.02 16.31
CA GLY A 216 6.33 25.50 17.67
C GLY A 216 5.98 26.63 18.63
N SER A 217 4.83 26.52 19.28
CA SER A 217 4.67 27.17 20.57
C SER A 217 5.63 26.46 21.52
N ASP A 218 6.73 27.15 21.78
CA ASP A 218 7.62 26.96 22.91
C ASP A 218 6.75 27.04 24.19
N ASP A 219 6.12 25.94 24.58
CA ASP A 219 5.52 25.81 25.91
C ASP A 219 6.59 25.27 26.85
N ARG A 220 7.20 26.24 27.55
CA ARG A 220 7.97 26.05 28.78
C ARG A 220 7.07 25.61 29.93
#